data_AF-A0A3M5ISV5-F1
#
_entry.id   AF-A0A3M5ISV5-F1
#
_cell.length_a   1.000
_cell.length_b   1.000
_cell.length_c   1.000
_cell.angle_alpha   90.00
_cell.angle_beta   90.00
_cell.angle_gamma   90.00
#
_symmetry.space_group_name_H-M   'P 1'
#
loop_
_entity.id
_entity.type
_entity.pdbx_description
1 polymer ?
#
loop_
_entity_poly.entity_id
_entity_poly.type
_entity_poly.pdbx_seq_one_letter_code
_entity_poly.pdbx_strand_id
1 'polypeptide(L)'
;MIVSKGDTLSTLFEKVGLPAATVHEVLASDKQAKQFTKLQNGQTLQFELSPDGQLKQLHTKLSELETISLSKSASGFVFNREISKPNVRNAYVHGVINSSLSQSAQRAGLTHSMTMDMANIFGYDIDFAQDIRKGDEFDVVYEQKVVNGKSVGTGNILSARFTNRGKTYTAVRYTNKQGNTNYYTADGNSMRKAFIRTPVDFARISSMFSMGRKHPILNKIRAHKGVDYAAPRGTPIKATGDGKVLLAGRRGGYGNTVIIQHGDTYRTLYGHMQGFAKGIQTGGTVKQGQVIGYIGTTGLSTGPHLHYEFQVNGVHVDPLGQKLPMADPIAKSEKQRFMQQSQPLMARMDQEKATTLASNKR
;
A
#
# COMPACT_ATOMS: atom_id res chain seq x y z
N MET A 1 11.54 8.55 -34.53
CA MET A 1 11.15 9.94 -34.25
C MET A 1 11.03 10.18 -32.76
N ILE A 2 11.38 11.37 -32.28
CA ILE A 2 11.23 11.77 -30.87
C ILE A 2 10.00 12.67 -30.74
N VAL A 3 9.12 12.35 -29.80
CA VAL A 3 7.92 13.12 -29.47
C VAL A 3 8.32 14.43 -28.81
N SER A 4 7.79 15.53 -29.34
CA SER A 4 7.94 16.88 -28.79
C SER A 4 6.61 17.40 -28.23
N LYS A 5 6.66 18.49 -27.47
CA LYS A 5 5.46 19.15 -26.94
C LYS A 5 4.52 19.55 -28.08
N GLY A 6 3.26 19.12 -28.02
CA GLY A 6 2.24 19.41 -29.03
C GLY A 6 2.11 18.32 -30.11
N ASP A 7 3.00 17.34 -30.16
CA ASP A 7 2.85 16.21 -31.07
C ASP A 7 1.66 15.33 -30.68
N THR A 8 0.91 14.93 -31.70
CA THR A 8 -0.13 13.89 -31.66
C THR A 8 0.30 12.70 -32.51
N LEU A 9 -0.33 11.55 -32.32
CA LEU A 9 -0.04 10.38 -33.16
C LEU A 9 -0.25 10.68 -34.65
N SER A 10 -1.30 11.43 -35.00
CA SER A 10 -1.58 11.84 -36.38
C SER A 10 -0.49 12.72 -36.97
N THR A 11 -0.06 13.76 -36.24
CA THR A 11 1.03 14.64 -36.70
C THR A 11 2.36 13.90 -36.83
N LEU A 12 2.58 12.84 -36.03
CA LEU A 12 3.78 12.03 -36.14
C LEU A 12 3.73 11.08 -37.36
N PHE A 13 2.56 10.53 -37.69
CA PHE A 13 2.37 9.74 -38.91
C PHE A 13 2.57 10.60 -40.16
N GLU A 14 2.01 11.82 -40.17
CA GLU A 14 2.17 12.77 -41.27
C GLU A 14 3.65 13.12 -41.51
N LYS A 15 4.42 13.36 -40.43
CA LYS A 15 5.87 13.64 -40.50
C LYS A 15 6.69 12.51 -41.14
N VAL A 16 6.20 11.27 -41.14
CA VAL A 16 6.85 10.12 -41.80
C VAL A 16 6.17 9.73 -43.13
N GLY A 17 5.30 10.58 -43.66
CA GLY A 17 4.64 10.37 -44.94
C GLY A 17 3.46 9.39 -44.91
N LEU A 18 2.95 9.03 -43.73
CA LEU A 18 1.79 8.15 -43.60
C LEU A 18 0.47 8.93 -43.62
N PRO A 19 -0.56 8.46 -44.33
CA PRO A 19 -1.85 9.15 -44.40
C PRO A 19 -2.64 9.02 -43.09
N ALA A 20 -3.51 10.01 -42.84
CA ALA A 20 -4.35 10.03 -41.64
C ALA A 20 -5.25 8.78 -41.49
N ALA A 21 -5.65 8.16 -42.62
CA ALA A 21 -6.41 6.92 -42.63
C ALA A 21 -5.66 5.77 -41.93
N THR A 22 -4.33 5.70 -42.03
CA THR A 22 -3.51 4.67 -41.37
C THR A 22 -3.55 4.81 -39.86
N VAL A 23 -3.65 6.03 -39.33
CA VAL A 23 -3.81 6.26 -37.88
C VAL A 23 -5.12 5.65 -37.39
N HIS A 24 -6.20 5.85 -38.13
CA HIS A 24 -7.51 5.27 -37.80
C HIS A 24 -7.49 3.75 -37.88
N GLU A 25 -6.87 3.18 -38.91
CA GLU A 25 -6.71 1.73 -39.06
C GLU A 25 -5.95 1.12 -37.88
N VAL A 26 -4.82 1.73 -37.51
CA VAL A 26 -4.01 1.34 -36.35
C VAL A 26 -4.81 1.38 -35.06
N LEU A 27 -5.52 2.48 -34.79
CA LEU A 27 -6.25 2.66 -33.53
C LEU A 27 -7.51 1.79 -33.44
N ALA A 28 -8.06 1.37 -34.58
CA ALA A 28 -9.21 0.49 -34.67
C ALA A 28 -8.84 -1.00 -34.56
N SER A 29 -7.58 -1.37 -34.85
CA SER A 29 -7.17 -2.77 -34.93
C SER A 29 -7.17 -3.50 -33.59
N ASP A 30 -6.94 -2.79 -32.48
CA ASP A 30 -6.99 -3.32 -31.12
C ASP A 30 -7.37 -2.23 -30.12
N LYS A 31 -8.16 -2.56 -29.09
CA LYS A 31 -8.50 -1.61 -28.01
C LYS A 31 -7.25 -1.08 -27.30
N GLN A 32 -6.19 -1.87 -27.22
CA GLN A 32 -4.89 -1.52 -26.62
C GLN A 32 -4.05 -0.62 -27.52
N ALA A 33 -4.31 -0.54 -28.83
CA ALA A 33 -3.61 0.36 -29.74
C ALA A 33 -3.75 1.84 -29.35
N LYS A 34 -4.84 2.21 -28.64
CA LYS A 34 -5.03 3.55 -28.06
C LYS A 34 -3.91 3.99 -27.12
N GLN A 35 -3.04 3.09 -26.66
CA GLN A 35 -1.87 3.47 -25.87
C GLN A 35 -0.86 4.30 -26.66
N PHE A 36 -0.79 4.16 -27.99
CA PHE A 36 0.06 4.99 -28.84
C PHE A 36 -0.39 6.46 -28.91
N THR A 37 -1.58 6.80 -28.41
CA THR A 37 -2.01 8.21 -28.30
C THR A 37 -1.57 8.88 -26.99
N LYS A 38 -1.14 8.09 -25.99
CA LYS A 38 -0.65 8.59 -24.68
C LYS A 38 0.82 8.94 -24.76
N LEU A 39 1.14 9.89 -25.63
CA LEU A 39 2.52 10.29 -25.92
C LEU A 39 3.12 11.10 -24.76
N GLN A 40 4.38 10.81 -24.43
CA GLN A 40 5.17 11.59 -23.47
C GLN A 40 6.25 12.39 -24.20
N ASN A 41 6.52 13.60 -23.71
CA ASN A 41 7.62 14.41 -24.26
C ASN A 41 8.96 13.66 -24.11
N GLY A 42 9.73 13.58 -25.19
CA GLY A 42 10.99 12.82 -25.27
C GLY A 42 10.83 11.32 -25.59
N GLN A 43 9.59 10.80 -25.67
CA GLN A 43 9.35 9.41 -26.06
C GLN A 43 9.80 9.16 -27.50
N THR A 44 10.35 7.97 -27.78
CA THR A 44 10.77 7.59 -29.14
C THR A 44 9.78 6.63 -29.78
N LEU A 45 9.17 7.04 -30.90
CA LEU A 45 8.38 6.17 -31.77
C LEU A 45 9.22 5.75 -32.97
N GLN A 46 9.25 4.44 -33.25
CA GLN A 46 9.96 3.87 -34.38
C GLN A 46 8.96 3.34 -35.40
N PHE A 47 9.09 3.82 -36.62
CA PHE A 47 8.26 3.47 -37.76
C PHE A 47 9.10 2.63 -38.71
N GLU A 48 8.62 1.45 -39.05
CA GLU A 48 9.13 0.64 -40.13
C GLU A 48 8.13 0.71 -41.29
N LEU A 49 8.60 1.25 -42.41
CA LEU A 49 7.81 1.39 -43.63
C LEU A 49 8.23 0.29 -44.61
N SER A 50 7.27 -0.25 -45.35
CA SER A 50 7.55 -1.09 -46.51
C SER A 50 8.04 -0.24 -47.69
N PRO A 51 8.65 -0.85 -48.73
CA PRO A 51 9.18 -0.12 -49.88
C PRO A 51 8.16 0.75 -50.64
N ASP A 52 6.87 0.41 -50.53
CA ASP A 52 5.73 1.15 -51.10
C ASP A 52 5.20 2.27 -50.16
N GLY A 53 5.90 2.55 -49.06
CA GLY A 53 5.57 3.62 -48.12
C GLY A 53 4.45 3.29 -47.13
N GLN A 54 3.97 2.05 -47.07
CA GLN A 54 2.97 1.64 -46.08
C GLN A 54 3.60 1.35 -44.71
N LEU A 55 2.83 1.53 -43.64
CA LEU A 55 3.28 1.18 -42.30
C LEU A 55 3.32 -0.35 -42.15
N LYS A 56 4.53 -0.89 -41.98
CA LYS A 56 4.75 -2.31 -41.68
C LYS A 56 4.76 -2.56 -40.18
N GLN A 57 5.44 -1.72 -39.42
CA GLN A 57 5.51 -1.84 -37.96
C GLN A 57 5.64 -0.48 -37.29
N LEU A 58 4.93 -0.29 -36.18
CA LEU A 58 5.11 0.83 -35.26
C LEU A 58 5.48 0.26 -33.91
N HIS A 59 6.54 0.76 -33.27
CA HIS A 59 6.84 0.37 -31.89
C HIS A 59 7.42 1.51 -31.07
N THR A 60 7.21 1.43 -29.76
CA THR A 60 7.75 2.37 -28.78
C THR A 60 8.07 1.63 -27.49
N LYS A 61 9.18 2.01 -26.86
CA LYS A 61 9.45 1.63 -25.48
C LYS A 61 8.60 2.51 -24.56
N LEU A 62 7.84 1.89 -23.65
CA LEU A 62 7.13 2.57 -22.57
C LEU A 62 8.01 2.69 -21.32
N SER A 63 8.90 1.72 -21.13
CA SER A 63 9.98 1.75 -20.15
C SER A 63 11.13 0.86 -20.62
N GLU A 64 12.20 0.77 -19.85
CA GLU A 64 13.28 -0.21 -20.09
C GLU A 64 12.80 -1.67 -19.98
N LEU A 65 11.62 -1.92 -19.40
CA LEU A 65 11.04 -3.25 -19.21
C LEU A 65 9.86 -3.54 -20.13
N GLU A 66 9.37 -2.55 -20.86
CA GLU A 66 8.11 -2.66 -21.57
C GLU A 66 8.18 -1.99 -22.94
N THR A 67 7.93 -2.79 -23.97
CA THR A 67 7.80 -2.33 -25.35
C THR A 67 6.42 -2.71 -25.87
N ILE A 68 5.77 -1.78 -26.56
CA ILE A 68 4.55 -2.07 -27.30
C ILE A 68 4.82 -1.91 -28.79
N SER A 69 4.22 -2.77 -29.59
CA SER A 69 4.32 -2.73 -31.03
C SER A 69 2.98 -3.02 -31.70
N LEU A 70 2.85 -2.54 -32.93
CA LEU A 70 1.80 -2.87 -33.86
C LEU A 70 2.46 -3.33 -35.15
N SER A 71 2.14 -4.54 -35.59
CA SER A 71 2.69 -5.11 -36.81
C SER A 71 1.57 -5.35 -37.80
N LYS A 72 1.77 -4.96 -39.06
CA LYS A 72 0.82 -5.20 -40.15
C LYS A 72 0.62 -6.70 -40.33
N SER A 73 -0.63 -7.12 -40.47
CA SER A 73 -1.05 -8.49 -40.78
C SER A 73 -2.04 -8.48 -41.95
N ALA A 74 -2.48 -9.65 -42.39
CA ALA A 74 -3.47 -9.80 -43.47
C ALA A 74 -4.82 -9.13 -43.17
N SER A 75 -5.17 -8.91 -41.89
CA SER A 75 -6.46 -8.39 -41.44
C SER A 75 -6.37 -7.04 -40.72
N GLY A 76 -5.26 -6.31 -40.86
CA GLY A 76 -5.03 -5.01 -40.20
C GLY A 76 -3.72 -4.96 -39.44
N PHE A 77 -3.73 -4.56 -38.17
CA PHE A 77 -2.55 -4.50 -37.30
C PHE A 77 -2.75 -5.33 -36.04
N VAL A 78 -1.74 -6.11 -35.67
CA VAL A 78 -1.73 -6.90 -34.42
C VAL A 78 -0.95 -6.14 -33.37
N PHE A 79 -1.58 -5.90 -32.23
CA PHE A 79 -0.91 -5.33 -31.06
C PHE A 79 -0.10 -6.40 -30.34
N ASN A 80 1.16 -6.12 -30.05
CA ASN A 80 1.99 -6.95 -29.20
C ASN A 80 2.57 -6.12 -28.05
N ARG A 81 2.68 -6.75 -26.88
CA ARG A 81 3.31 -6.17 -25.70
C ARG A 81 4.39 -7.12 -25.22
N GLU A 82 5.61 -6.63 -25.26
CA GLU A 82 6.76 -7.35 -24.75
C GLU A 82 7.14 -6.77 -23.38
N ILE A 83 7.14 -7.64 -22.37
CA ILE A 83 7.60 -7.30 -21.02
C ILE A 83 8.90 -8.05 -20.77
N SER A 84 10.01 -7.32 -20.78
CA SER A 84 11.32 -7.87 -20.45
C SER A 84 11.37 -8.19 -18.95
N LYS A 85 11.76 -9.42 -18.61
CA LYS A 85 11.97 -9.82 -17.21
C LYS A 85 13.34 -9.29 -16.76
N PRO A 86 13.42 -8.33 -15.82
CA PRO A 86 14.70 -7.87 -15.32
C PRO A 86 15.36 -8.96 -14.45
N ASN A 87 16.68 -8.94 -14.42
CA ASN A 87 17.41 -9.60 -13.34
C ASN A 87 17.18 -8.80 -12.06
N VAL A 88 16.77 -9.49 -11.00
CA VAL A 88 16.60 -8.88 -9.67
C VAL A 88 17.79 -9.23 -8.82
N ARG A 89 18.42 -8.22 -8.23
CA ARG A 89 19.50 -8.41 -7.25
C ARG A 89 19.22 -7.57 -6.00
N ASN A 90 19.83 -7.96 -4.89
CA ASN A 90 19.79 -7.15 -3.67
C ASN A 90 20.78 -5.98 -3.80
N ALA A 91 20.31 -4.78 -3.50
CA ALA A 91 21.11 -3.59 -3.34
C ALA A 91 21.02 -3.09 -1.89
N TYR A 92 22.00 -2.30 -1.50
CA TYR A 92 22.12 -1.72 -0.17
C TYR A 92 22.31 -0.20 -0.28
N VAL A 93 21.74 0.52 0.67
CA VAL A 93 22.00 1.95 0.87
C VAL A 93 22.09 2.27 2.34
N HIS A 94 22.98 3.19 2.66
CA HIS A 94 23.15 3.82 3.96
C HIS A 94 22.88 5.32 3.85
N GLY A 95 22.24 5.92 4.85
CA GLY A 95 22.14 7.36 4.92
C GLY A 95 22.09 7.87 6.35
N VAL A 96 22.63 9.07 6.54
CA VAL A 96 22.60 9.82 7.79
C VAL A 96 21.71 11.04 7.62
N ILE A 97 20.79 11.25 8.55
CA ILE A 97 19.92 12.40 8.56
C ILE A 97 20.71 13.66 8.84
N ASN A 98 20.60 14.65 7.95
CA ASN A 98 21.12 16.00 8.18
C ASN A 98 20.01 17.04 8.37
N SER A 99 18.92 16.91 7.61
CA SER A 99 17.81 17.88 7.57
C SER A 99 16.46 17.18 7.68
N SER A 100 16.08 16.41 6.66
CA SER A 100 14.86 15.62 6.63
C SER A 100 15.13 14.21 6.11
N LEU A 101 14.21 13.28 6.40
CA LEU A 101 14.27 11.94 5.86
C LEU A 101 14.28 11.96 4.33
N SER A 102 13.35 12.69 3.71
CA SER A 102 13.22 12.72 2.25
C SER A 102 14.49 13.22 1.56
N GLN A 103 15.10 14.29 2.07
CA GLN A 103 16.31 14.83 1.46
C GLN A 103 17.51 13.90 1.66
N SER A 104 17.64 13.31 2.85
CA SER A 104 18.77 12.42 3.17
C SER A 104 18.65 11.08 2.42
N ALA A 105 17.44 10.53 2.30
CA ALA A 105 17.12 9.35 1.51
C ALA A 105 17.40 9.57 0.02
N GLN A 106 16.96 10.71 -0.54
CA GLN A 106 17.25 11.06 -1.93
C GLN A 106 18.76 11.17 -2.20
N ARG A 107 19.52 11.83 -1.31
CA ARG A 107 20.99 11.91 -1.43
C ARG A 107 21.66 10.53 -1.36
N ALA A 108 21.12 9.62 -0.57
CA ALA A 108 21.60 8.25 -0.49
C ALA A 108 21.23 7.40 -1.73
N GLY A 109 20.35 7.90 -2.61
CA GLY A 109 19.94 7.21 -3.83
C GLY A 109 18.61 6.45 -3.73
N LEU A 110 17.86 6.64 -2.63
CA LEU A 110 16.49 6.13 -2.52
C LEU A 110 15.52 6.98 -3.34
N THR A 111 14.57 6.31 -3.98
CA THR A 111 13.45 6.99 -4.64
C THR A 111 12.47 7.52 -3.60
N HIS A 112 11.62 8.46 -4.01
CA HIS A 112 10.55 8.97 -3.15
C HIS A 112 9.62 7.85 -2.65
N SER A 113 9.25 6.92 -3.54
CA SER A 113 8.40 5.76 -3.17
C SER A 113 9.06 4.90 -2.09
N MET A 114 10.34 4.56 -2.26
CA MET A 114 11.06 3.77 -1.24
C MET A 114 11.20 4.50 0.08
N THR A 115 11.37 5.82 0.04
CA THR A 115 11.39 6.66 1.24
C THR A 115 10.06 6.57 1.99
N MET A 116 8.94 6.66 1.26
CA MET A 116 7.60 6.51 1.85
C MET A 116 7.35 5.10 2.36
N ASP A 117 7.80 4.07 1.64
CA ASP A 117 7.71 2.67 2.09
C ASP A 117 8.48 2.47 3.40
N MET A 118 9.71 2.99 3.50
CA MET A 118 10.49 2.94 4.73
C MET A 118 9.81 3.71 5.87
N ALA A 119 9.29 4.92 5.60
CA ALA A 119 8.55 5.69 6.59
C ALA A 119 7.30 4.94 7.08
N ASN A 120 6.60 4.23 6.19
CA ASN A 120 5.44 3.42 6.55
C ASN A 120 5.81 2.18 7.39
N ILE A 121 6.97 1.57 7.14
CA ILE A 121 7.46 0.41 7.91
C ILE A 121 7.69 0.78 9.37
N PHE A 122 8.28 1.95 9.64
CA PHE A 122 8.67 2.39 10.98
C PHE A 122 7.73 3.42 11.62
N GLY A 123 6.74 3.93 10.87
CA GLY A 123 5.88 5.04 11.29
C GLY A 123 5.00 4.74 12.52
N TYR A 124 4.97 3.49 13.00
CA TYR A 124 4.34 3.13 14.27
C TYR A 124 5.24 3.34 15.49
N ASP A 125 6.55 3.25 15.30
CA ASP A 125 7.57 3.34 16.36
C ASP A 125 8.28 4.70 16.37
N ILE A 126 8.32 5.39 15.22
CA ILE A 126 8.98 6.68 15.04
C ILE A 126 8.00 7.66 14.41
N ASP A 127 7.76 8.80 15.06
CA ASP A 127 7.10 9.93 14.41
C ASP A 127 8.13 10.69 13.56
N PHE A 128 8.19 10.40 12.26
CA PHE A 128 9.16 11.01 11.36
C PHE A 128 9.03 12.54 11.24
N ALA A 129 7.92 13.15 11.68
CA ALA A 129 7.77 14.60 11.70
C ALA A 129 8.35 15.23 12.97
N GLN A 130 8.31 14.54 14.12
CA GLN A 130 8.69 15.11 15.42
C GLN A 130 9.99 14.54 15.99
N ASP A 131 10.27 13.26 15.73
CA ASP A 131 11.29 12.50 16.43
C ASP A 131 12.66 12.55 15.78
N ILE A 132 12.72 12.73 14.46
CA ILE A 132 13.98 12.71 13.71
C ILE A 132 14.91 13.84 14.17
N ARG A 133 16.19 13.51 14.30
CA ARG A 133 17.27 14.44 14.58
C ARG A 133 18.42 14.26 13.59
N LYS A 134 19.21 15.32 13.44
CA LYS A 134 20.48 15.27 12.74
C LYS A 134 21.37 14.22 13.41
N GLY A 135 21.97 13.33 12.63
CA GLY A 135 22.80 12.22 13.10
C GLY A 135 22.05 10.89 13.25
N ASP A 136 20.72 10.87 13.19
CA ASP A 136 19.98 9.62 13.02
C ASP A 136 20.40 8.95 11.70
N GLU A 137 20.31 7.62 11.62
CA GLU A 137 20.78 6.87 10.45
C GLU A 137 19.78 5.81 10.02
N PHE A 138 19.85 5.46 8.72
CA PHE A 138 19.07 4.36 8.16
C PHE A 138 19.92 3.51 7.23
N ASP A 139 19.58 2.22 7.19
CA ASP A 139 20.12 1.23 6.29
C ASP A 139 18.96 0.52 5.59
N VAL A 140 19.05 0.31 4.28
CA VAL A 140 17.99 -0.37 3.51
C VAL A 140 18.61 -1.39 2.56
N VAL A 141 18.16 -2.64 2.67
CA VAL A 141 18.40 -3.69 1.68
C VAL A 141 17.12 -3.84 0.85
N TYR A 142 17.24 -3.73 -0.47
CA TYR A 142 16.09 -3.71 -1.37
C TYR A 142 16.35 -4.43 -2.69
N GLU A 143 15.29 -4.74 -3.41
CA GLU A 143 15.37 -5.30 -4.76
C GLU A 143 15.73 -4.22 -5.78
N GLN A 144 16.78 -4.43 -6.55
CA GLN A 144 17.14 -3.63 -7.72
C GLN A 144 16.89 -4.43 -8.99
N LYS A 145 16.14 -3.84 -9.93
CA LYS A 145 15.85 -4.41 -11.24
C LYS A 145 16.92 -3.94 -12.21
N VAL A 146 17.58 -4.90 -12.87
CA VAL A 146 18.71 -4.65 -13.78
C VAL A 146 18.43 -5.27 -15.14
N VAL A 147 18.67 -4.50 -16.19
CA VAL A 147 18.65 -4.96 -17.59
C VAL A 147 19.96 -4.52 -18.24
N ASN A 148 20.67 -5.45 -18.88
CA ASN A 148 21.96 -5.19 -19.55
C ASN A 148 22.97 -4.44 -18.66
N GLY A 149 23.04 -4.81 -17.38
CA GLY A 149 23.93 -4.18 -16.39
C GLY A 149 23.49 -2.82 -15.86
N LYS A 150 22.42 -2.21 -16.40
CA LYS A 150 21.89 -0.92 -15.95
C LYS A 150 20.71 -1.11 -15.01
N SER A 151 20.67 -0.30 -13.94
CA SER A 151 19.52 -0.24 -13.03
C SER A 151 18.35 0.42 -13.73
N VAL A 152 17.23 -0.28 -13.85
CA VAL A 152 16.02 0.19 -14.56
C VAL A 152 14.83 0.39 -13.64
N GLY A 153 14.99 0.07 -12.36
CA GLY A 153 13.98 0.31 -11.34
C GLY A 153 14.30 -0.39 -10.04
N THR A 154 13.40 -0.23 -9.08
CA THR A 154 13.48 -0.87 -7.77
C THR A 154 12.28 -1.79 -7.56
N GLY A 155 12.41 -2.72 -6.61
CA GLY A 155 11.34 -3.57 -6.10
C GLY A 155 11.11 -3.30 -4.62
N ASN A 156 10.83 -4.36 -3.86
CA ASN A 156 10.49 -4.26 -2.46
C ASN A 156 11.70 -3.94 -1.58
N ILE A 157 11.46 -3.27 -0.45
CA ILE A 157 12.40 -3.26 0.68
C ILE A 157 12.38 -4.67 1.29
N LEU A 158 13.55 -5.30 1.38
CA LEU A 158 13.71 -6.65 1.92
C LEU A 158 14.01 -6.61 3.42
N SER A 159 14.88 -5.69 3.83
CA SER A 159 15.09 -5.35 5.23
C SER A 159 15.47 -3.88 5.37
N ALA A 160 15.17 -3.30 6.52
CA ALA A 160 15.54 -1.95 6.86
C ALA A 160 15.95 -1.87 8.33
N ARG A 161 16.82 -0.91 8.63
CA ARG A 161 17.20 -0.53 9.99
C ARG A 161 17.14 0.99 10.09
N PHE A 162 16.58 1.49 11.19
CA PHE A 162 16.57 2.92 11.50
C PHE A 162 17.06 3.11 12.94
N THR A 163 18.06 3.96 13.13
CA THR A 163 18.55 4.32 14.46
C THR A 163 18.14 5.75 14.74
N ASN A 164 17.17 5.92 15.65
CA ASN A 164 16.67 7.22 16.10
C ASN A 164 17.12 7.44 17.55
N ARG A 165 17.89 8.51 17.78
CA ARG A 165 18.39 8.89 19.12
C ARG A 165 19.08 7.73 19.87
N GLY A 166 19.90 6.96 19.15
CA GLY A 166 20.63 5.82 19.68
C GLY A 166 19.81 4.53 19.85
N LYS A 167 18.49 4.57 19.65
CA LYS A 167 17.65 3.36 19.64
C LYS A 167 17.48 2.83 18.21
N THR A 168 17.82 1.56 18.03
CA THR A 168 17.76 0.88 16.74
C THR A 168 16.46 0.10 16.57
N TYR A 169 15.80 0.31 15.44
CA TYR A 169 14.62 -0.40 14.98
C TYR A 169 14.98 -1.21 13.73
N THR A 170 14.50 -2.43 13.63
CA THR A 170 14.75 -3.31 12.48
C THR A 170 13.45 -3.81 11.90
N ALA A 171 13.44 -4.02 10.59
CA ALA A 171 12.29 -4.58 9.88
C ALA A 171 12.78 -5.52 8.78
N VAL A 172 12.12 -6.66 8.64
CA VAL A 172 12.39 -7.69 7.64
C VAL A 172 11.08 -8.06 6.97
N ARG A 173 11.05 -8.01 5.63
CA ARG A 173 9.93 -8.44 4.82
C ARG A 173 9.86 -9.96 4.81
N TYR A 174 8.70 -10.52 5.15
CA TYR A 174 8.48 -11.96 5.14
C TYR A 174 7.13 -12.30 4.51
N THR A 175 7.16 -13.25 3.57
CA THR A 175 5.97 -13.86 2.98
C THR A 175 5.80 -15.25 3.54
N ASN A 176 4.72 -15.49 4.29
CA ASN A 176 4.44 -16.80 4.89
C ASN A 176 3.98 -17.84 3.86
N LYS A 177 3.84 -19.10 4.27
CA LYS A 177 3.39 -20.20 3.38
C LYS A 177 2.02 -19.97 2.72
N GLN A 178 1.17 -19.13 3.32
CA GLN A 178 -0.15 -18.77 2.78
C GLN A 178 -0.09 -17.55 1.84
N GLY A 179 1.10 -17.05 1.51
CA GLY A 179 1.30 -15.90 0.62
C GLY A 179 1.08 -14.53 1.27
N ASN A 180 0.81 -14.47 2.58
CA ASN A 180 0.67 -13.19 3.28
C ASN A 180 2.05 -12.56 3.50
N THR A 181 2.23 -11.32 3.06
CA THR A 181 3.49 -10.60 3.20
C THR A 181 3.36 -9.44 4.17
N ASN A 182 4.26 -9.37 5.15
CA ASN A 182 4.33 -8.29 6.15
C ASN A 182 5.79 -7.98 6.51
N TYR A 183 5.98 -6.93 7.32
CA TYR A 183 7.26 -6.61 7.96
C TYR A 183 7.24 -7.00 9.44
N TYR A 184 8.33 -7.61 9.89
CA TYR A 184 8.55 -8.04 11.26
C TYR A 184 9.91 -7.53 11.75
N THR A 185 10.09 -7.35 13.05
CA THR A 185 11.42 -7.12 13.62
C THR A 185 12.35 -8.29 13.31
N ALA A 186 13.67 -8.11 13.42
CA ALA A 186 14.63 -9.20 13.22
C ALA A 186 14.35 -10.45 14.09
N ASP A 187 13.73 -10.26 15.26
CA ASP A 187 13.33 -11.33 16.20
C ASP A 187 11.95 -11.94 15.90
N GLY A 188 11.23 -11.42 14.90
CA GLY A 188 9.93 -11.93 14.45
C GLY A 188 8.72 -11.29 15.11
N ASN A 189 8.86 -10.15 15.80
CA ASN A 189 7.73 -9.39 16.33
C ASN A 189 7.08 -8.57 15.21
N SER A 190 5.77 -8.29 15.28
CA SER A 190 5.12 -7.47 14.26
C SER A 190 5.56 -6.01 14.34
N MET A 191 5.81 -5.39 13.17
CA MET A 191 6.02 -3.93 13.05
C MET A 191 4.70 -3.14 12.99
N ARG A 192 3.57 -3.81 12.77
CA ARG A 192 2.25 -3.17 12.62
C ARG A 192 1.50 -3.15 13.94
N LYS A 193 0.78 -2.06 14.22
CA LYS A 193 -0.29 -2.09 15.24
C LYS A 193 -1.40 -3.03 14.77
N ALA A 194 -1.93 -3.85 15.68
CA ALA A 194 -3.04 -4.74 15.39
C ALA A 194 -4.30 -3.97 14.94
N PHE A 195 -4.39 -2.68 15.33
CA PHE A 195 -5.55 -1.84 15.08
C PHE A 195 -5.20 -0.46 14.53
N ILE A 196 -5.96 0.01 13.53
CA ILE A 196 -6.10 1.44 13.20
C ILE A 196 -7.08 2.06 14.19
N ARG A 197 -6.83 3.31 14.61
CA ARG A 197 -7.64 3.97 15.64
C ARG A 197 -9.02 4.38 15.17
N THR A 198 -9.14 4.77 13.90
CA THR A 198 -10.36 5.36 13.37
C THR A 198 -10.91 4.48 12.25
N PRO A 199 -12.11 3.90 12.42
CA PRO A 199 -12.73 3.06 11.40
C PRO A 199 -13.36 3.84 10.23
N VAL A 200 -13.45 5.17 10.32
CA VAL A 200 -14.11 6.02 9.33
C VAL A 200 -13.23 7.24 9.06
N ASP A 201 -12.89 7.48 7.81
CA ASP A 201 -12.11 8.66 7.43
C ASP A 201 -12.95 9.93 7.61
N PHE A 202 -12.35 11.01 8.12
CA PHE A 202 -12.96 12.34 8.26
C PHE A 202 -14.24 12.42 9.12
N ALA A 203 -14.49 11.43 9.98
CA ALA A 203 -15.62 11.47 10.90
C ALA A 203 -15.31 12.27 12.18
N ARG A 204 -16.31 13.00 12.69
CA ARG A 204 -16.24 13.67 13.99
C ARG A 204 -16.73 12.72 15.08
N ILE A 205 -16.03 12.64 16.21
CA ILE A 205 -16.54 11.93 17.39
C ILE A 205 -17.73 12.73 17.94
N SER A 206 -18.94 12.18 17.82
CA SER A 206 -20.16 12.77 18.38
C SER A 206 -20.41 12.32 19.81
N SER A 207 -19.87 11.16 20.21
CA SER A 207 -19.90 10.75 21.60
C SER A 207 -18.77 9.79 21.97
N MET A 208 -18.20 9.98 23.16
CA MET A 208 -17.11 9.17 23.68
C MET A 208 -17.62 7.99 24.52
N PHE A 209 -16.73 7.04 24.80
CA PHE A 209 -16.96 5.97 25.76
C PHE A 209 -17.23 6.53 27.16
N SER A 210 -18.23 6.00 27.87
CA SER A 210 -18.54 6.43 29.23
C SER A 210 -19.27 5.34 30.00
N MET A 211 -18.91 5.13 31.27
CA MET A 211 -19.60 4.18 32.15
C MET A 211 -20.86 4.77 32.81
N GLY A 212 -21.17 6.07 32.64
CA GLY A 212 -22.25 6.74 33.36
C GLY A 212 -22.78 8.00 32.67
N ARG A 213 -23.22 7.90 31.42
CA ARG A 213 -23.81 9.02 30.65
C ARG A 213 -25.34 8.98 30.69
N LYS A 214 -26.03 10.13 30.77
CA LYS A 214 -27.49 10.20 30.60
C LYS A 214 -27.86 9.87 29.14
N HIS A 215 -28.69 8.84 28.93
CA HIS A 215 -29.08 8.35 27.61
C HIS A 215 -30.09 9.31 26.95
N PRO A 216 -29.79 9.90 25.78
CA PRO A 216 -30.59 10.99 25.21
C PRO A 216 -32.02 10.58 24.81
N ILE A 217 -32.25 9.30 24.51
CA ILE A 217 -33.59 8.79 24.15
C ILE A 217 -34.35 8.24 25.37
N LEU A 218 -33.65 7.70 26.37
CA LEU A 218 -34.26 6.91 27.46
C LEU A 218 -34.28 7.66 28.80
N ASN A 219 -33.61 8.82 28.88
CA ASN A 219 -33.48 9.67 30.06
C ASN A 219 -32.96 8.98 31.34
N LYS A 220 -32.23 7.86 31.21
CA LYS A 220 -31.58 7.13 32.32
C LYS A 220 -30.06 7.20 32.19
N ILE A 221 -29.33 7.14 33.32
CA ILE A 221 -27.87 6.97 33.31
C ILE A 221 -27.57 5.56 32.77
N ARG A 222 -26.81 5.49 31.68
CA ARG A 222 -26.43 4.24 31.01
C ARG A 222 -25.00 4.35 30.50
N ALA A 223 -24.26 3.25 30.62
CA ALA A 223 -22.95 3.15 29.99
C ALA A 223 -23.09 3.22 28.46
N HIS A 224 -22.30 4.11 27.85
CA HIS A 224 -22.02 4.12 26.43
C HIS A 224 -20.73 3.31 26.19
N LYS A 225 -20.89 2.05 25.79
CA LYS A 225 -19.80 1.06 25.71
C LYS A 225 -19.00 1.10 24.40
N GLY A 226 -19.00 2.26 23.74
CA GLY A 226 -18.35 2.51 22.46
C GLY A 226 -18.12 3.98 22.20
N VAL A 227 -17.73 4.31 20.98
CA VAL A 227 -17.51 5.66 20.46
C VAL A 227 -18.40 5.85 19.24
N ASP A 228 -19.09 6.99 19.20
CA ASP A 228 -19.96 7.35 18.09
C ASP A 228 -19.20 8.27 17.13
N TYR A 229 -19.05 7.84 15.88
CA TYR A 229 -18.44 8.61 14.80
C TYR A 229 -19.54 9.13 13.86
N ALA A 230 -19.82 10.42 13.93
CA ALA A 230 -20.78 11.08 13.06
C ALA A 230 -20.15 11.36 11.69
N ALA A 231 -20.82 10.88 10.63
CA ALA A 231 -20.50 11.15 9.24
C ALA A 231 -21.73 10.85 8.36
N PRO A 232 -21.79 11.36 7.12
CA PRO A 232 -22.93 11.17 6.23
C PRO A 232 -23.28 9.69 6.01
N ARG A 233 -24.57 9.39 5.78
CA ARG A 233 -24.99 8.05 5.34
C ARG A 233 -24.22 7.65 4.08
N GLY A 234 -23.83 6.38 4.00
CA GLY A 234 -23.04 5.86 2.88
C GLY A 234 -21.53 6.01 3.04
N THR A 235 -21.04 6.73 4.06
CA THR A 235 -19.59 6.82 4.30
C THR A 235 -19.01 5.43 4.58
N PRO A 236 -17.91 5.02 3.91
CA PRO A 236 -17.28 3.72 4.12
C PRO A 236 -16.79 3.52 5.55
N ILE A 237 -17.06 2.34 6.10
CA ILE A 237 -16.56 1.87 7.39
C ILE A 237 -15.49 0.81 7.12
N LYS A 238 -14.32 0.95 7.73
CA LYS A 238 -13.17 0.05 7.62
C LYS A 238 -13.03 -0.84 8.85
N ALA A 239 -12.60 -2.09 8.64
CA ALA A 239 -12.17 -2.96 9.73
C ALA A 239 -10.94 -2.35 10.42
N THR A 240 -11.01 -2.19 11.74
CA THR A 240 -9.90 -1.62 12.50
C THR A 240 -8.70 -2.56 12.61
N GLY A 241 -8.87 -3.87 12.45
CA GLY A 241 -7.78 -4.84 12.46
C GLY A 241 -8.06 -6.05 11.56
N ASP A 242 -7.02 -6.84 11.27
CA ASP A 242 -7.18 -8.16 10.62
C ASP A 242 -8.03 -9.06 11.51
N GLY A 243 -8.94 -9.86 10.96
CA GLY A 243 -9.79 -10.70 11.80
C GLY A 243 -10.82 -11.55 11.07
N LYS A 244 -11.61 -12.30 11.85
CA LYS A 244 -12.72 -13.14 11.39
C LYS A 244 -14.05 -12.47 11.73
N VAL A 245 -14.94 -12.37 10.76
CA VAL A 245 -16.30 -11.85 10.93
C VAL A 245 -17.12 -12.87 11.71
N LEU A 246 -17.45 -12.54 12.95
CA LEU A 246 -18.35 -13.35 13.79
C LEU A 246 -19.82 -13.13 13.44
N LEU A 247 -20.15 -11.93 12.98
CA LEU A 247 -21.49 -11.56 12.57
C LEU A 247 -21.43 -10.49 11.48
N ALA A 248 -22.20 -10.67 10.41
CA ALA A 248 -22.64 -9.61 9.52
C ALA A 248 -24.17 -9.74 9.36
N GLY A 249 -24.93 -8.93 10.10
CA GLY A 249 -26.39 -9.06 10.16
C GLY A 249 -27.07 -8.08 11.12
N ARG A 250 -28.39 -8.24 11.35
CA ARG A 250 -29.12 -7.39 12.32
C ARG A 250 -28.87 -7.86 13.75
N ARG A 251 -28.64 -6.92 14.67
CA ARG A 251 -28.44 -7.18 16.10
C ARG A 251 -29.16 -6.16 16.98
N GLY A 252 -30.46 -6.35 17.18
CA GLY A 252 -31.27 -5.56 18.11
C GLY A 252 -31.06 -4.05 17.95
N GLY A 253 -30.75 -3.36 19.05
CA GLY A 253 -30.53 -1.92 19.09
C GLY A 253 -29.37 -1.41 18.24
N TYR A 254 -28.38 -2.25 17.91
CA TYR A 254 -27.29 -1.87 17.01
C TYR A 254 -27.72 -1.84 15.53
N GLY A 255 -28.91 -2.34 15.18
CA GLY A 255 -29.33 -2.40 13.77
C GLY A 255 -28.43 -3.34 12.96
N ASN A 256 -28.12 -2.98 11.71
CA ASN A 256 -27.16 -3.73 10.91
C ASN A 256 -25.77 -3.58 11.53
N THR A 257 -25.15 -4.72 11.82
CA THR A 257 -23.97 -4.81 12.65
C THR A 257 -22.95 -5.77 12.04
N VAL A 258 -21.69 -5.36 12.07
CA VAL A 258 -20.54 -6.27 11.86
C VAL A 258 -19.82 -6.47 13.19
N ILE A 259 -19.48 -7.72 13.53
CA ILE A 259 -18.64 -8.06 14.68
C ILE A 259 -17.42 -8.82 14.17
N ILE A 260 -16.23 -8.39 14.56
CA ILE A 260 -14.97 -8.96 14.10
C ILE A 260 -14.16 -9.42 15.30
N GLN A 261 -13.72 -10.68 15.26
CA GLN A 261 -12.79 -11.26 16.22
C GLN A 261 -11.37 -11.10 15.68
N HIS A 262 -10.47 -10.60 16.51
CA HIS A 262 -9.07 -10.34 16.17
C HIS A 262 -8.19 -11.13 17.13
N GLY A 263 -7.62 -12.23 16.63
CA GLY A 263 -6.97 -13.23 17.48
C GLY A 263 -7.92 -13.76 18.56
N ASP A 264 -7.37 -14.17 19.70
CA ASP A 264 -8.16 -14.72 20.82
C ASP A 264 -8.65 -13.64 21.78
N THR A 265 -7.98 -12.49 21.81
CA THR A 265 -8.12 -11.47 22.86
C THR A 265 -9.12 -10.37 22.51
N TYR A 266 -9.20 -9.96 21.24
CA TYR A 266 -9.83 -8.70 20.88
C TYR A 266 -11.08 -8.89 20.01
N ARG A 267 -12.06 -8.02 20.22
CA ARG A 267 -13.27 -7.98 19.39
C ARG A 267 -13.68 -6.55 19.13
N THR A 268 -14.12 -6.27 17.90
CA THR A 268 -14.69 -4.98 17.54
C THR A 268 -16.11 -5.13 17.00
N LEU A 269 -16.95 -4.12 17.28
CA LEU A 269 -18.33 -4.05 16.81
C LEU A 269 -18.54 -2.75 16.04
N TYR A 270 -19.26 -2.85 14.93
CA TYR A 270 -19.61 -1.75 14.04
C TYR A 270 -21.13 -1.74 13.88
N GLY A 271 -21.82 -0.80 14.54
CA GLY A 271 -23.27 -0.71 14.58
C GLY A 271 -23.85 0.39 13.67
N HIS A 272 -25.18 0.39 13.59
CA HIS A 272 -26.04 1.35 12.88
C HIS A 272 -25.79 1.44 11.37
N MET A 273 -25.19 0.42 10.76
CA MET A 273 -24.81 0.43 9.34
C MET A 273 -26.05 0.51 8.43
N GLN A 274 -25.93 1.10 7.24
CA GLN A 274 -27.01 1.04 6.24
C GLN A 274 -26.98 -0.30 5.48
N GLY A 275 -25.80 -0.88 5.34
CA GLY A 275 -25.57 -2.13 4.61
C GLY A 275 -24.11 -2.54 4.66
N PHE A 276 -23.85 -3.77 4.22
CA PHE A 276 -22.53 -4.39 4.22
C PHE A 276 -21.84 -4.23 2.87
N ALA A 277 -20.50 -4.20 2.86
CA ALA A 277 -19.75 -4.22 1.61
C ALA A 277 -19.81 -5.61 0.96
N LYS A 278 -19.56 -5.68 -0.35
CA LYS A 278 -19.59 -6.94 -1.10
C LYS A 278 -18.57 -7.93 -0.52
N GLY A 279 -19.02 -9.17 -0.29
CA GLY A 279 -18.18 -10.25 0.25
C GLY A 279 -18.04 -10.28 1.77
N ILE A 280 -18.64 -9.33 2.49
CA ILE A 280 -18.66 -9.32 3.96
C ILE A 280 -19.81 -10.19 4.44
N GLN A 281 -19.47 -11.32 5.07
CA GLN A 281 -20.42 -12.29 5.59
C GLN A 281 -19.89 -12.97 6.84
N THR A 282 -20.80 -13.46 7.68
CA THR A 282 -20.47 -14.27 8.86
C THR A 282 -19.56 -15.44 8.48
N GLY A 283 -18.49 -15.66 9.24
CA GLY A 283 -17.48 -16.69 9.01
C GLY A 283 -16.33 -16.25 8.10
N GLY A 284 -16.49 -15.17 7.33
CA GLY A 284 -15.45 -14.64 6.45
C GLY A 284 -14.28 -13.99 7.19
N THR A 285 -13.19 -13.71 6.48
CA THR A 285 -12.03 -13.00 7.00
C THR A 285 -11.94 -11.59 6.42
N VAL A 286 -11.44 -10.65 7.20
CA VAL A 286 -11.15 -9.28 6.76
C VAL A 286 -9.72 -8.90 7.06
N LYS A 287 -9.20 -7.95 6.28
CA LYS A 287 -7.92 -7.27 6.55
C LYS A 287 -8.18 -5.91 7.20
N GLN A 288 -7.26 -5.47 8.04
CA GLN A 288 -7.22 -4.10 8.56
C GLN A 288 -7.33 -3.10 7.42
N GLY A 289 -8.19 -2.09 7.57
CA GLY A 289 -8.46 -1.09 6.54
C GLY A 289 -9.44 -1.51 5.45
N GLN A 290 -9.82 -2.80 5.38
CA GLN A 290 -10.82 -3.28 4.40
C GLN A 290 -12.19 -2.66 4.71
N VAL A 291 -12.87 -2.17 3.66
CA VAL A 291 -14.24 -1.67 3.79
C VAL A 291 -15.18 -2.82 4.13
N ILE A 292 -15.87 -2.72 5.26
CA ILE A 292 -16.80 -3.74 5.77
C ILE A 292 -18.28 -3.37 5.56
N GLY A 293 -18.55 -2.10 5.29
CA GLY A 293 -19.88 -1.60 4.95
C GLY A 293 -19.93 -0.10 5.09
N TYR A 294 -21.12 0.45 5.33
CA TYR A 294 -21.37 1.87 5.19
C TYR A 294 -22.22 2.44 6.33
N ILE A 295 -21.91 3.68 6.74
CA ILE A 295 -22.66 4.39 7.78
C ILE A 295 -24.14 4.47 7.42
N GLY A 296 -24.98 4.22 8.42
CA GLY A 296 -26.42 4.34 8.33
C GLY A 296 -27.00 4.97 9.58
N THR A 297 -28.23 4.60 9.89
CA THR A 297 -28.90 4.94 11.15
C THR A 297 -29.91 3.85 11.52
N THR A 298 -29.55 2.60 11.24
CA THR A 298 -30.42 1.46 11.55
C THR A 298 -30.40 1.13 13.04
N GLY A 299 -31.46 0.50 13.56
CA GLY A 299 -31.57 0.22 15.00
C GLY A 299 -31.93 1.47 15.81
N LEU A 300 -31.47 1.54 17.05
CA LEU A 300 -31.70 2.66 17.97
C LEU A 300 -30.66 3.76 17.74
N SER A 301 -30.91 4.60 16.75
CA SER A 301 -30.01 5.69 16.36
C SER A 301 -30.79 6.98 16.12
N THR A 302 -30.30 8.12 16.62
CA THR A 302 -30.93 9.44 16.44
C THR A 302 -30.54 10.13 15.13
N GLY A 303 -29.49 9.67 14.46
CA GLY A 303 -29.00 10.26 13.22
C GLY A 303 -27.81 9.49 12.63
N PRO A 304 -27.33 9.85 11.42
CA PRO A 304 -26.26 9.12 10.76
C PRO A 304 -24.95 9.11 11.56
N HIS A 305 -24.56 7.92 12.04
CA HIS A 305 -23.29 7.70 12.71
C HIS A 305 -22.90 6.21 12.69
N LEU A 306 -21.63 5.93 12.96
CA LEU A 306 -21.14 4.61 13.33
C LEU A 306 -21.05 4.53 14.85
N HIS A 307 -21.66 3.52 15.45
CA HIS A 307 -21.34 3.11 16.82
C HIS A 307 -20.24 2.06 16.80
N TYR A 308 -19.07 2.38 17.38
CA TYR A 308 -17.90 1.52 17.38
C TYR A 308 -17.55 1.07 18.79
N GLU A 309 -17.45 -0.24 19.02
CA GLU A 309 -17.00 -0.79 20.30
C GLU A 309 -15.70 -1.56 20.14
N PHE A 310 -14.87 -1.52 21.19
CA PHE A 310 -13.65 -2.31 21.31
C PHE A 310 -13.69 -3.11 22.60
N GLN A 311 -13.42 -4.41 22.51
CA GLN A 311 -13.39 -5.32 23.65
C GLN A 311 -12.03 -5.99 23.77
N VAL A 312 -11.55 -6.11 25.01
CA VAL A 312 -10.34 -6.84 25.39
C VAL A 312 -10.77 -7.93 26.37
N ASN A 313 -10.52 -9.19 26.04
CA ASN A 313 -10.95 -10.35 26.82
C ASN A 313 -12.45 -10.30 27.19
N GLY A 314 -13.28 -9.85 26.24
CA GLY A 314 -14.73 -9.73 26.42
C GLY A 314 -15.20 -8.48 27.20
N VAL A 315 -14.29 -7.66 27.73
CA VAL A 315 -14.62 -6.42 28.45
C VAL A 315 -14.55 -5.23 27.50
N HIS A 316 -15.60 -4.41 27.45
CA HIS A 316 -15.60 -3.17 26.67
C HIS A 316 -14.66 -2.15 27.29
N VAL A 317 -13.83 -1.53 26.45
CA VAL A 317 -12.86 -0.51 26.84
C VAL A 317 -13.00 0.71 25.95
N ASP A 318 -12.50 1.86 26.42
CA ASP A 318 -12.42 3.06 25.60
C ASP A 318 -11.43 2.85 24.44
N PRO A 319 -11.88 2.80 23.17
CA PRO A 319 -11.00 2.59 22.04
C PRO A 319 -10.00 3.74 21.82
N LEU A 320 -10.28 4.94 22.32
CA LEU A 320 -9.43 6.13 22.16
C LEU A 320 -8.30 6.18 23.20
N GLY A 321 -8.57 5.69 24.41
CA GLY A 321 -7.62 5.70 25.53
C GLY A 321 -6.68 4.49 25.59
N GLN A 322 -6.93 3.44 24.81
CA GLN A 322 -6.14 2.19 24.90
C GLN A 322 -4.81 2.25 24.13
N LYS A 323 -3.76 1.73 24.77
CA LYS A 323 -2.52 1.38 24.06
C LYS A 323 -2.81 0.16 23.20
N LEU A 324 -2.92 0.37 21.90
CA LEU A 324 -3.20 -0.70 20.95
C LEU A 324 -2.00 -1.67 20.89
N PRO A 325 -2.25 -2.99 20.96
CA PRO A 325 -1.19 -3.98 20.85
C PRO A 325 -0.58 -3.97 19.44
N MET A 326 0.65 -4.46 19.34
CA MET A 326 1.20 -4.85 18.03
C MET A 326 0.42 -6.06 17.49
N ALA A 327 0.35 -6.20 16.17
CA ALA A 327 -0.24 -7.37 15.55
C ALA A 327 0.55 -8.63 15.93
N ASP A 328 -0.03 -9.81 15.66
CA ASP A 328 0.58 -11.06 16.06
C ASP A 328 2.01 -11.20 15.49
N PRO A 329 2.97 -11.69 16.30
CA PRO A 329 4.30 -12.01 15.81
C PRO A 329 4.25 -13.13 14.77
N ILE A 330 5.39 -13.45 14.18
CA ILE A 330 5.54 -14.63 13.32
C ILE A 330 4.97 -15.86 14.06
N ALA A 331 4.06 -16.57 13.39
CA ALA A 331 3.49 -17.80 13.91
C ALA A 331 4.62 -18.79 14.27
N LYS A 332 4.46 -19.52 15.39
CA LYS A 332 5.48 -20.47 15.87
C LYS A 332 5.93 -21.45 14.77
N SER A 333 4.99 -21.92 13.95
CA SER A 333 5.23 -22.83 12.82
C SER A 333 6.04 -22.21 11.67
N GLU A 334 6.08 -20.88 11.57
CA GLU A 334 6.81 -20.13 10.54
C GLU A 334 8.16 -19.61 11.06
N LYS A 335 8.42 -19.67 12.38
CA LYS A 335 9.60 -19.04 13.02
C LYS A 335 10.93 -19.51 12.43
N GLN A 336 11.12 -20.81 12.22
CA GLN A 336 12.35 -21.34 11.65
C GLN A 336 12.61 -20.82 10.23
N ARG A 337 11.56 -20.82 9.38
CA ARG A 337 11.65 -20.32 7.99
C ARG A 337 11.89 -18.82 7.97
N PHE A 338 11.26 -18.08 8.86
CA PHE A 338 11.53 -16.66 9.04
C PHE A 338 13.00 -16.41 9.37
N MET A 339 13.55 -17.09 10.39
CA MET A 339 14.96 -16.90 10.78
C MET A 339 15.95 -17.24 9.66
N GLN A 340 15.68 -18.31 8.90
CA GLN A 340 16.51 -18.68 7.74
C GLN A 340 16.54 -17.60 6.65
N GLN A 341 15.49 -16.78 6.52
CA GLN A 341 15.42 -15.69 5.55
C GLN A 341 15.89 -14.35 6.14
N SER A 342 15.62 -14.09 7.42
CA SER A 342 15.93 -12.81 8.07
C SER A 342 17.40 -12.67 8.41
N GLN A 343 18.04 -13.73 8.91
CA GLN A 343 19.44 -13.66 9.36
C GLN A 343 20.41 -13.27 8.23
N PRO A 344 20.33 -13.83 7.00
CA PRO A 344 21.20 -13.40 5.91
C PRO A 344 20.99 -11.94 5.51
N LEU A 345 19.75 -11.44 5.55
CA LEU A 345 19.44 -10.04 5.23
C LEU A 345 20.02 -9.09 6.26
N MET A 346 19.96 -9.44 7.55
CA MET A 346 20.56 -8.65 8.63
C MET A 346 22.09 -8.71 8.59
N ALA A 347 22.68 -9.89 8.42
CA ALA A 347 24.13 -10.06 8.31
C ALA A 347 24.71 -9.28 7.13
N ARG A 348 24.02 -9.30 5.98
CA ARG A 348 24.40 -8.48 4.83
C ARG A 348 24.39 -7.00 5.15
N MET A 349 23.36 -6.51 5.84
CA MET A 349 23.26 -5.10 6.22
C MET A 349 24.44 -4.68 7.10
N ASP A 350 24.87 -5.53 8.04
CA ASP A 350 26.04 -5.25 8.89
C ASP A 350 27.34 -5.20 8.08
N GLN A 351 27.54 -6.13 7.16
CA GLN A 351 28.71 -6.18 6.28
C GLN A 351 28.79 -4.96 5.35
N GLU A 352 27.69 -4.60 4.71
CA GLU A 352 27.62 -3.48 3.76
C GLU A 352 27.82 -2.14 4.48
N LYS A 353 27.28 -1.99 5.71
CA LYS A 353 27.52 -0.81 6.55
C LYS A 353 29.00 -0.64 6.89
N ALA A 354 29.65 -1.71 7.34
CA ALA A 354 31.09 -1.68 7.65
C ALA A 354 31.93 -1.28 6.42
N THR A 355 31.58 -1.82 5.25
CA THR A 355 32.26 -1.52 3.98
C THR A 355 32.07 -0.07 3.54
N THR A 356 30.85 0.46 3.69
CA THR A 356 30.51 1.85 3.34
C THR A 356 31.25 2.84 4.25
N LEU A 357 31.27 2.59 5.55
CA LEU A 357 31.98 3.42 6.53
C LEU A 357 33.50 3.41 6.32
N ALA A 358 34.08 2.28 5.88
CA ALA A 358 35.49 2.20 5.55
C ALA A 358 35.84 2.98 4.27
N SER A 359 34.98 2.94 3.26
CA SER A 359 35.17 3.67 2.00
C SER A 359 35.09 5.19 2.17
N ASN A 360 34.22 5.68 3.05
CA ASN A 360 34.05 7.11 3.31
C ASN A 360 35.13 7.75 4.20
N LYS A 361 36.06 6.94 4.76
CA LYS A 361 37.20 7.41 5.56
C LYS A 361 38.48 7.60 4.75
N ARG A 362 38.47 7.23 3.46
CA ARG A 362 39.52 7.53 2.50
C ARG A 362 39.14 8.78 1.72
#